data_AF-A0A0C4YGZ1-F1
#
_entry.id   AF-A0A0C4YGZ1-F1
#
_cell.length_a   1.000
_cell.length_b   1.000
_cell.length_c   1.000
_cell.angle_alpha   90.00
_cell.angle_beta   90.00
_cell.angle_gamma   90.00
#
_symmetry.space_group_name_H-M   'P 1'
#
loop_
_entity.id
_entity.type
_entity.pdbx_description
1 polymer ?
#
loop_
_entity_poly.entity_id
_entity_poly.type
_entity_poly.pdbx_seq_one_letter_code
_entity_poly.pdbx_strand_id
1 'polypeptide(L)'
;MFKIDGLDKLTRDLEAAQNALGELDGELGSVSMDPHDPASIEAAIQEAARLVDERVAPYASNPLVAQLVEGVKEAQREGLLERAAAARLEKDAT
;
A
#
# COMPACT_ATOMS: atom_id res chain seq x y z
N MET A 1 2.83 -23.67 35.64
CA MET A 1 2.18 -23.56 34.31
C MET A 1 2.94 -22.48 33.55
N PHE A 2 3.75 -22.89 32.56
CA PHE A 2 4.55 -21.94 31.79
C PHE A 2 3.62 -21.24 30.79
N LYS A 3 3.38 -19.95 30.97
CA LYS A 3 2.81 -19.11 29.91
C LYS A 3 3.87 -18.96 28.84
N ILE A 4 3.55 -19.34 27.61
CA ILE A 4 4.39 -19.05 26.45
C ILE A 4 3.90 -17.70 25.92
N ASP A 5 4.20 -16.61 26.64
CA ASP A 5 3.75 -15.25 26.29
C ASP A 5 4.18 -14.83 24.87
N GLY A 6 5.23 -15.44 24.33
CA GLY A 6 5.68 -15.23 22.96
C GLY A 6 4.72 -15.77 21.88
N LEU A 7 4.00 -16.86 22.15
CA LEU A 7 3.05 -17.44 21.19
C LEU A 7 1.77 -16.59 21.13
N ASP A 8 1.33 -16.07 22.28
CA ASP A 8 0.21 -15.14 22.37
C ASP A 8 0.51 -13.82 21.63
N LYS A 9 1.73 -13.29 21.80
CA LYS A 9 2.17 -12.09 21.05
C LYS A 9 2.19 -12.34 19.55
N LEU A 10 2.76 -13.47 19.10
CA LEU A 10 2.81 -13.82 17.68
C LEU A 10 1.41 -13.94 17.08
N THR A 11 0.48 -14.55 17.81
CA THR A 11 -0.92 -14.69 17.36
C THR A 11 -1.58 -13.34 17.17
N ARG A 12 -1.39 -12.40 18.12
CA ARG A 12 -1.92 -11.03 18.00
C ARG A 12 -1.27 -10.25 16.86
N ASP A 13 0.04 -10.40 16.68
CA ASP A 13 0.75 -9.75 15.58
C ASP A 13 0.26 -10.27 14.21
N LEU A 14 -0.05 -11.57 14.10
CA LEU A 14 -0.62 -12.17 12.88
C LEU A 14 -2.07 -11.73 12.62
N GLU A 15 -2.90 -11.61 13.67
CA GLU A 15 -4.28 -11.15 13.54
C GLU A 15 -4.33 -9.70 13.06
N ALA A 16 -3.52 -8.82 13.64
CA ALA A 16 -3.41 -7.44 13.20
C ALA A 16 -2.89 -7.31 11.75
N ALA A 17 -1.96 -8.18 11.32
CA ALA A 17 -1.51 -8.22 9.93
C ALA A 17 -2.63 -8.62 8.96
N GLN A 18 -3.44 -9.62 9.30
CA GLN A 18 -4.59 -10.04 8.50
C GLN A 18 -5.65 -8.94 8.39
N ASN A 19 -5.94 -8.24 9.50
CA ASN A 19 -6.88 -7.13 9.48
C ASN A 19 -6.36 -5.96 8.62
N ALA A 20 -5.08 -5.59 8.76
CA ALA A 20 -4.46 -4.57 7.93
C ALA A 20 -4.51 -4.92 6.44
N LEU A 21 -4.28 -6.18 6.07
CA LEU A 21 -4.47 -6.65 4.68
C LEU A 21 -5.90 -6.45 4.19
N GLY A 22 -6.90 -6.83 5.00
CA GLY A 22 -8.30 -6.65 4.62
C GLY A 22 -8.69 -5.20 4.41
N GLU A 23 -8.14 -4.29 5.22
CA GLU A 23 -8.34 -2.85 5.08
C GLU A 23 -7.65 -2.27 3.82
N LEU A 24 -6.53 -2.89 3.38
CA LEU A 24 -5.77 -2.48 2.20
C LEU A 24 -6.30 -3.07 0.88
N ASP A 25 -6.99 -4.21 0.92
CA ASP A 25 -7.62 -4.85 -0.24
C ASP A 25 -8.88 -4.09 -0.71
N GLY A 26 -9.46 -3.27 0.17
CA GLY A 26 -10.54 -2.36 -0.18
C GLY A 26 -10.09 -1.18 -1.05
N GLU A 27 -11.04 -0.37 -1.53
CA GLU A 27 -10.71 0.84 -2.28
C GLU A 27 -9.94 1.82 -1.37
N LEU A 28 -8.64 2.02 -1.67
CA LEU A 28 -7.78 2.95 -0.93
C LEU A 28 -8.08 4.41 -1.27
N GLY A 29 -8.78 4.64 -2.38
CA GLY A 29 -9.11 5.95 -2.92
C GLY A 29 -8.69 6.04 -4.39
N SER A 30 -9.27 7.01 -5.11
CA SER A 30 -8.89 7.30 -6.48
C SER A 30 -7.78 8.34 -6.51
N VAL A 31 -6.63 7.97 -7.07
CA VAL A 31 -5.52 8.90 -7.31
C VAL A 31 -5.56 9.38 -8.76
N SER A 32 -5.56 10.70 -8.95
CA SER A 32 -5.48 11.33 -10.27
C SER A 32 -4.02 11.59 -10.64
N MET A 33 -3.62 11.23 -11.86
CA MET A 33 -2.29 11.52 -12.39
C MET A 33 -2.36 11.88 -13.87
N ASP A 34 -1.52 12.82 -14.29
CA ASP A 34 -1.21 13.07 -15.70
C ASP A 34 -0.08 12.13 -16.14
N PRO A 35 -0.32 11.18 -17.07
CA PRO A 35 0.71 10.27 -17.58
C PRO A 35 1.89 10.98 -18.23
N HIS A 36 1.78 12.23 -18.66
CA HIS A 36 2.88 12.94 -19.35
C HIS A 36 3.66 13.88 -18.45
N ASP A 37 3.19 14.14 -17.23
CA ASP A 37 3.89 14.96 -16.25
C ASP A 37 4.55 14.08 -15.17
N PRO A 38 5.90 13.98 -15.15
CA PRO A 38 6.62 13.25 -14.11
C PRO A 38 6.27 13.73 -12.70
N ALA A 39 6.02 15.04 -12.50
CA ALA A 39 5.67 15.58 -11.20
C ALA A 39 4.29 15.11 -10.74
N SER A 40 3.31 15.04 -11.66
CA SER A 40 1.98 14.50 -11.38
C SER A 40 2.02 13.02 -10.99
N ILE A 41 2.84 12.22 -11.68
CA ILE A 41 3.02 10.78 -11.36
C ILE A 41 3.65 10.61 -9.98
N GLU A 42 4.67 11.39 -9.66
CA GLU A 42 5.31 11.33 -8.35
C GLU A 42 4.35 11.77 -7.24
N ALA A 43 3.55 12.83 -7.46
CA ALA A 43 2.51 13.25 -6.53
C ALA A 43 1.48 12.14 -6.30
N ALA A 44 1.10 11.41 -7.35
CA ALA A 44 0.18 10.29 -7.26
C ALA A 44 0.76 9.10 -6.47
N ILE A 45 2.03 8.76 -6.68
CA ILE A 45 2.72 7.72 -5.90
C ILE A 45 2.76 8.10 -4.41
N GLN A 46 3.10 9.36 -4.12
CA GLN A 46 3.14 9.87 -2.75
C GLN A 46 1.75 9.86 -2.11
N GLU A 47 0.69 10.19 -2.87
CA GLU A 47 -0.68 10.11 -2.37
C GLU A 47 -1.11 8.67 -2.09
N ALA A 48 -0.84 7.74 -3.01
CA ALA A 48 -1.13 6.32 -2.80
C ALA A 48 -0.43 5.79 -1.53
N ALA A 49 0.83 6.16 -1.33
CA ALA A 49 1.58 5.77 -0.14
C ALA A 49 0.97 6.36 1.15
N ARG A 50 0.55 7.64 1.12
CA ARG A 50 -0.16 8.26 2.26
C ARG A 50 -1.47 7.56 2.58
N LEU A 51 -2.28 7.21 1.57
CA LEU A 51 -3.54 6.51 1.76
C LEU A 51 -3.34 5.13 2.40
N VAL A 52 -2.30 4.40 1.98
CA VAL A 52 -1.90 3.14 2.62
C VAL A 52 -1.53 3.39 4.09
N ASP A 53 -0.69 4.39 4.37
CA ASP A 53 -0.26 4.73 5.74
C ASP A 53 -1.43 5.14 6.65
N GLU A 54 -2.37 5.93 6.14
CA GLU A 54 -3.57 6.34 6.88
C GLU A 54 -4.47 5.13 7.19
N ARG A 55 -4.64 4.23 6.23
CA ARG A 55 -5.48 3.04 6.39
C ARG A 55 -4.92 2.08 7.43
N VAL A 56 -3.60 1.92 7.47
CA VAL A 56 -2.91 1.00 8.41
C VAL A 56 -2.39 1.68 9.68
N ALA A 57 -2.61 2.99 9.85
CA ALA A 57 -2.22 3.74 11.04
C ALA A 57 -2.63 3.06 12.36
N PRO A 58 -3.83 2.45 12.49
CA PRO A 58 -4.21 1.73 13.72
C PRO A 58 -3.29 0.53 14.06
N TYR A 59 -2.56 0.01 13.07
CA TYR A 59 -1.73 -1.18 13.17
C TYR A 59 -0.23 -0.88 13.06
N ALA A 60 0.18 0.39 12.97
CA ALA A 60 1.56 0.80 12.70
C ALA A 60 2.59 0.32 13.74
N SER A 61 2.17 0.02 14.96
CA SER A 61 3.03 -0.54 16.01
C SER A 61 3.40 -2.01 15.80
N ASN A 62 2.79 -2.69 14.83
CA ASN A 62 3.04 -4.10 14.55
C ASN A 62 4.14 -4.27 13.49
N PRO A 63 5.25 -4.95 13.81
CA PRO A 63 6.38 -5.11 12.89
C PRO A 63 6.07 -5.96 11.65
N LEU A 64 5.07 -6.84 11.70
CA LEU A 64 4.62 -7.59 10.52
C LEU A 64 3.84 -6.68 9.57
N VAL A 65 3.01 -5.79 10.11
CA VAL A 65 2.24 -4.81 9.32
C VAL A 65 3.18 -3.82 8.66
N ALA A 66 4.19 -3.32 9.37
CA ALA A 66 5.18 -2.41 8.78
C ALA A 66 5.86 -3.01 7.53
N GLN A 67 6.26 -4.28 7.58
CA GLN A 67 6.87 -4.97 6.42
C GLN A 67 5.89 -5.13 5.26
N LEU A 68 4.63 -5.46 5.57
CA LEU A 68 3.59 -5.60 4.56
C LEU A 68 3.27 -4.28 3.85
N VAL A 69 3.17 -3.20 4.62
CA VAL A 69 2.85 -1.85 4.13
C VAL A 69 3.86 -1.40 3.08
N GLU A 70 5.15 -1.64 3.32
CA GLU A 70 6.19 -1.31 2.35
C GLU A 70 6.02 -2.09 1.03
N GLY A 71 5.67 -3.39 1.11
CA GLY A 71 5.36 -4.19 -0.07
C GLY A 71 4.16 -3.67 -0.86
N VAL A 72 3.11 -3.23 -0.16
CA VAL A 72 1.90 -2.68 -0.79
C VAL A 72 2.20 -1.31 -1.45
N LYS A 73 2.98 -0.45 -0.81
CA LYS A 73 3.41 0.83 -1.38
C LYS A 73 4.21 0.64 -2.66
N GLU A 74 5.14 -0.32 -2.69
CA GLU A 74 5.91 -0.64 -3.89
C GLU A 74 4.99 -1.16 -5.02
N ALA A 75 4.05 -2.06 -4.70
CA ALA A 75 3.09 -2.55 -5.69
C ALA A 75 2.20 -1.41 -6.26
N GLN A 76 1.75 -0.48 -5.43
CA GLN A 76 1.02 0.72 -5.87
C GLN A 76 1.87 1.61 -6.77
N ARG A 77 3.15 1.81 -6.41
CA ARG A 77 4.11 2.57 -7.19
C ARG A 77 4.31 1.95 -8.58
N GLU A 78 4.55 0.64 -8.65
CA GLU A 78 4.70 -0.08 -9.92
C GLU A 78 3.43 0.01 -10.77
N GLY A 79 2.26 -0.21 -10.16
CA GLY A 79 0.98 -0.11 -10.86
C GLY A 79 0.69 1.28 -11.43
N LEU A 80 1.04 2.36 -10.70
CA LEU A 80 0.90 3.73 -11.20
C LEU A 80 1.86 4.01 -12.37
N LEU A 81 3.11 3.55 -12.28
CA LEU A 81 4.08 3.68 -13.35
C LEU A 81 3.65 2.92 -14.62
N GLU A 82 3.13 1.70 -14.46
CA GLU A 82 2.60 0.89 -15.56
C GLU A 82 1.40 1.58 -16.22
N ARG A 83 0.43 2.07 -15.43
CA ARG A 83 -0.72 2.82 -15.94
C ARG A 83 -0.30 4.08 -16.70
N ALA A 84 0.70 4.81 -16.19
CA ALA A 84 1.24 5.96 -16.89
C ALA A 84 1.93 5.56 -18.21
N ALA A 85 2.68 4.46 -18.24
CA ALA A 85 3.29 3.94 -19.47
C ALA A 85 2.23 3.49 -20.49
N ALA A 86 1.20 2.77 -20.06
CA ALA A 86 0.11 2.31 -20.91
C ALA A 86 -0.65 3.49 -21.55
N ALA A 87 -0.98 4.52 -20.75
CA ALA A 87 -1.66 5.71 -21.26
C ALA A 87 -0.83 6.50 -22.29
N ARG A 88 0.51 6.51 -22.15
CA ARG A 88 1.41 7.09 -23.17
C ARG A 88 1.36 6.31 -24.48
N LEU A 89 1.44 4.97 -24.40
CA LEU A 89 1.42 4.09 -25.57
C LEU A 89 0.08 4.16 -26.32
N GLU A 90 -1.04 4.25 -25.61
CA GLU A 90 -2.38 4.39 -26.23
C GLU A 90 -2.50 5.70 -27.01
N LYS A 91 -1.99 6.81 -26.46
CA LYS A 91 -1.99 8.10 -27.13
C LYS A 91 -1.09 8.14 -28.37
N ASP A 92 0.05 7.46 -28.35
CA ASP A 92 0.94 7.34 -29.51
C ASP A 92 0.36 6.45 -30.63
N ALA A 93 -0.63 5.61 -30.31
CA ALA A 93 -1.32 4.74 -31.25
C ALA A 93 -2.55 5.40 -31.93
N THR A 94 -2.89 6.65 -31.56
CA THR A 94 -4.07 7.39 -32.05
C THR A 94 -3.68 8.63 -32.85
#